data_AF-A0A165QZM1-F1
#
_entry.id   AF-A0A165QZM1-F1
#
_cell.length_a   1.000
_cell.length_b   1.000
_cell.length_c   1.000
_cell.angle_alpha   90.00
_cell.angle_beta   90.00
_cell.angle_gamma   90.00
#
_symmetry.space_group_name_H-M   'P 1'
#
loop_
_entity.id
_entity.type
_entity.pdbx_description
1 polymer ?
#
loop_
_entity_poly.entity_id
_entity_poly.type
_entity_poly.pdbx_seq_one_letter_code
_entity_poly.pdbx_strand_id
1 'polypeptide(L)' 'MKIRNLAAVAAAATLVSAPVVAAERSAAPVEGESELAGGVGVVIGVLAAAAIITAVVIAADDGDDDAVSP' A
#
# COMPACT_ATOMS: atom_id res chain seq x y z
N MET A 1 4.43 22.58 1.71
CA MET A 1 4.64 21.14 1.99
C MET A 1 4.04 20.19 0.96
N LYS A 2 2.89 20.48 0.32
CA LYS A 2 2.16 19.54 -0.57
C LYS A 2 2.89 19.11 -1.87
N ILE A 3 3.70 19.98 -2.47
CA ILE A 3 4.38 19.73 -3.76
C ILE A 3 5.73 19.01 -3.63
N ARG A 4 6.39 19.10 -2.46
CA ARG A 4 7.72 18.49 -2.26
C ARG A 4 7.65 16.96 -2.23
N ASN A 5 6.50 16.41 -1.87
CA ASN A 5 6.31 14.97 -1.77
C ASN A 5 5.81 14.33 -3.08
N LEU A 6 5.53 15.13 -4.12
CA LEU A 6 4.96 14.62 -5.37
C LEU A 6 5.90 13.65 -6.10
N ALA A 7 7.20 13.95 -6.10
CA ALA A 7 8.21 13.08 -6.69
C ALA A 7 8.36 11.75 -5.93
N ALA A 8 8.30 11.80 -4.59
CA ALA A 8 8.34 10.60 -3.75
C ALA A 8 7.09 9.74 -3.95
N VAL A 9 5.91 10.36 -4.05
CA VAL A 9 4.64 9.68 -4.34
C VAL A 9 4.66 9.04 -5.74
N ALA A 10 5.17 9.75 -6.75
CA ALA A 10 5.29 9.20 -8.09
C ALA A 10 6.24 7.99 -8.14
N ALA A 11 7.39 8.06 -7.47
CA ALA A 11 8.33 6.93 -7.38
C ALA A 11 7.76 5.74 -6.61
N ALA A 12 7.02 5.97 -5.53
CA ALA A 12 6.32 4.90 -4.82
C ALA A 12 5.23 4.26 -5.69
N ALA A 13 4.49 5.05 -6.47
CA ALA A 13 3.47 4.54 -7.38
C ALA A 13 4.07 3.68 -8.50
N THR A 14 5.24 4.04 -9.04
CA THR A 14 5.90 3.23 -10.08
C THR A 14 6.44 1.90 -9.54
N LEU A 15 6.97 1.88 -8.31
CA LEU A 15 7.43 0.65 -7.63
C LEU A 15 6.27 -0.33 -7.37
N VAL A 16 5.10 0.17 -6.99
CA VAL A 16 3.88 -0.65 -6.83
C VAL A 16 3.34 -1.18 -8.16
N SER A 17 3.53 -0.42 -9.25
CA SER A 17 3.02 -0.77 -10.58
C SER A 17 3.97 -1.69 -11.38
N ALA A 18 5.23 -1.81 -10.94
CA ALA A 18 6.24 -2.66 -11.59
C ALA A 18 5.84 -4.13 -11.84
N PRO A 19 5.10 -4.83 -10.95
CA PRO A 19 4.75 -6.23 -11.21
C PRO A 19 3.66 -6.41 -12.27
N VAL A 20 3.02 -5.34 -12.77
CA VAL A 20 1.99 -5.42 -13.82
C VAL A 20 2.58 -5.82 -15.18
N VAL A 21 3.88 -5.58 -15.42
CA VAL A 21 4.59 -6.13 -16.58
C VAL A 21 5.16 -7.52 -16.26
N ALA A 22 4.28 -8.41 -15.80
CA ALA A 22 4.61 -9.83 -15.70
C ALA A 22 4.62 -10.42 -17.11
N ALA A 23 5.78 -10.83 -17.61
CA ALA A 23 5.85 -11.75 -18.74
C ALA A 23 4.99 -12.98 -18.40
N GLU A 24 4.15 -13.45 -19.34
CA GLU A 24 3.26 -14.59 -19.15
C GLU A 24 4.07 -15.87 -18.85
N ARG A 25 4.43 -16.06 -17.58
CA ARG A 25 4.89 -17.35 -17.09
C ARG A 25 3.64 -18.19 -16.88
N SER A 26 3.44 -19.15 -17.77
CA SER A 26 2.52 -20.25 -17.53
C SER A 26 3.03 -21.02 -16.31
N ALA A 27 2.45 -20.73 -15.15
CA ALA A 27 2.69 -21.49 -13.94
C ALA A 27 2.01 -22.86 -14.09
N ALA A 28 2.73 -23.94 -13.80
CA ALA A 28 2.11 -25.25 -13.69
C ALA A 28 1.05 -25.19 -12.57
N PRO A 29 -0.16 -25.75 -12.77
CA PRO A 29 -1.16 -25.81 -11.71
C PRO A 29 -0.57 -26.47 -10.47
N VAL A 30 -0.44 -25.71 -9.39
CA VAL A 30 -0.02 -26.25 -8.09
C VAL A 30 -1.27 -26.76 -7.39
N GLU A 31 -1.24 -28.02 -6.98
CA GLU A 31 -2.33 -28.63 -6.22
C GLU A 31 -2.30 -28.03 -4.80
N GLY A 32 -2.94 -26.86 -4.68
CA GLY A 32 -2.81 -25.94 -3.54
C GLY A 32 -2.94 -24.47 -3.93
N GLU A 33 -3.69 -24.16 -4.99
CA GLU A 33 -4.08 -22.79 -5.37
C GLU A 33 -4.51 -22.02 -4.11
N SER A 34 -3.92 -20.83 -3.95
CA SER A 34 -3.90 -20.09 -2.68
C SER A 34 -5.29 -19.97 -2.06
N GLU A 35 -5.54 -20.59 -0.90
CA GLU A 35 -6.79 -20.39 -0.14
C GLU A 35 -6.99 -18.92 0.28
N LEU A 36 -5.92 -18.13 0.22
CA LEU A 36 -5.93 -16.69 0.38
C LEU A 36 -6.58 -15.95 -0.80
N ALA A 37 -6.86 -16.60 -1.93
CA ALA A 37 -7.64 -16.01 -3.02
C ALA A 37 -9.16 -16.12 -2.77
N GLY A 38 -9.59 -16.91 -1.78
CA GLY A 38 -11.00 -17.08 -1.38
C GLY A 38 -11.49 -16.05 -0.33
N GLY A 39 -12.69 -16.25 0.21
CA GLY A 39 -13.38 -15.28 1.07
C GLY A 39 -12.61 -14.79 2.31
N VAL A 40 -11.72 -15.61 2.88
CA VAL A 40 -10.83 -15.20 3.99
C VAL A 40 -9.76 -14.20 3.53
N GLY A 41 -9.29 -14.35 2.30
CA GLY A 41 -8.36 -13.44 1.65
C GLY A 41 -8.88 -12.02 1.49
N VAL A 42 -10.16 -11.87 1.18
CA VAL A 42 -10.80 -10.55 1.08
C VAL A 42 -10.82 -9.87 2.44
N VAL A 43 -11.14 -10.61 3.51
CA VAL A 43 -11.11 -10.06 4.88
C VAL A 43 -9.70 -9.64 5.28
N ILE A 44 -8.71 -10.52 5.08
CA ILE A 44 -7.30 -10.21 5.38
C ILE A 44 -6.81 -9.04 4.54
N GLY A 45 -7.16 -8.99 3.25
CA GLY A 45 -6.80 -7.92 2.33
C GLY A 45 -7.37 -6.56 2.75
N VAL A 46 -8.64 -6.51 3.16
CA VAL A 46 -9.28 -5.29 3.69
C VAL A 46 -8.63 -4.86 5.01
N LEU A 47 -8.37 -5.79 5.92
CA LEU A 47 -7.71 -5.48 7.19
C LEU A 47 -6.29 -4.96 6.99
N ALA A 48 -5.53 -5.57 6.08
CA ALA A 48 -4.18 -5.14 5.74
C ALA A 48 -4.20 -3.75 5.09
N ALA A 49 -5.11 -3.49 4.16
CA ALA A 49 -5.27 -2.17 3.54
C ALA A 49 -5.62 -1.09 4.57
N ALA A 50 -6.55 -1.37 5.48
CA ALA A 50 -6.91 -0.46 6.57
C ALA A 50 -5.70 -0.17 7.48
N ALA A 51 -4.96 -1.20 7.87
CA ALA A 51 -3.77 -1.05 8.70
C ALA A 51 -2.70 -0.18 8.03
N ILE A 52 -2.46 -0.34 6.72
CA ILE A 52 -1.51 0.49 5.96
C ILE A 52 -1.98 1.95 5.96
N ILE A 53 -3.26 2.22 5.68
CA ILE A 53 -3.80 3.58 5.67
C ILE A 53 -3.67 4.23 7.05
N THR A 54 -4.05 3.52 8.12
CA THR A 54 -3.94 4.02 9.50
C THR A 54 -2.49 4.28 9.88
N ALA A 55 -1.56 3.40 9.52
CA ALA A 55 -0.13 3.59 9.77
C ALA A 55 0.40 4.83 9.05
N VAL A 56 -0.01 5.08 7.81
CA VAL A 56 0.38 6.28 7.05
C VAL A 56 -0.21 7.54 7.68
N VAL A 57 -1.48 7.52 8.11
CA VAL A 57 -2.11 8.67 8.78
C VAL A 57 -1.39 9.01 10.07
N ILE A 58 -1.11 8.02 10.93
CA ILE A 58 -0.40 8.22 12.19
C ILE A 58 1.04 8.70 11.94
N ALA A 59 1.73 8.12 10.97
CA ALA A 59 3.09 8.54 10.64
C ALA A 59 3.16 9.92 9.96
N ALA A 60 2.07 10.36 9.32
CA ALA A 60 1.95 11.68 8.72
C ALA A 60 1.43 12.74 9.71
N ASP A 61 0.86 12.32 10.84
CA ASP A 61 0.46 13.16 11.97
C ASP A 61 1.69 13.50 12.82
N ASP A 62 2.69 14.11 12.17
CA ASP A 62 3.80 14.79 12.87
C ASP A 62 3.21 16.09 13.45
N GLY A 63 3.02 16.11 14.77
CA GLY A 63 2.34 17.19 15.50
C GLY A 63 3.05 18.53 15.45
N ASP A 64 2.90 19.26 14.34
CA ASP A 64 3.37 20.64 14.15
C ASP A 64 2.24 21.66 14.38
N ASP A 65 1.33 21.36 15.32
CA ASP A 65 0.44 22.34 15.96
C ASP A 65 1.18 23.05 17.11
N ASP A 66 2.41 23.52 16.85
CA ASP A 66 3.07 24.48 17.72
C ASP A 66 2.19 25.73 17.74
N ALA A 67 1.47 25.92 18.85
CA ALA A 67 0.67 27.11 19.08
C ALA A 67 1.58 28.35 19.04
N VAL A 68 1.63 29.04 17.89
CA VAL A 68 2.32 30.33 17.72
C VAL A 68 1.55 31.49 18.38
N SER A 69 0.99 31.24 19.57
CA SER A 69 0.45 32.31 20.41
C SER A 69 1.61 33.22 20.86
N PRO A 70 1.41 34.56 20.89
CA PRO A 70 2.45 35.56 20.67
C PRO A 70 3.61 35.56 21.67
#